data_AF-A0A9D5VHP7-F1
#
_entry.id   AF-A0A9D5VHP7-F1
#
_cell.length_a   1.000
_cell.length_b   1.000
_cell.length_c   1.000
_cell.angle_alpha   90.00
_cell.angle_beta   90.00
_cell.angle_gamma   90.00
#
_symmetry.space_group_name_H-M   'P 1'
#
loop_
_entity.id
_entity.type
_entity.pdbx_description
1 polymer ?
#
loop_
_entity_poly.entity_id
_entity_poly.type
_entity_poly.pdbx_seq_one_letter_code
_entity_poly.pdbx_strand_id
1 'polypeptide(L)'
;MIILHAGFLEGHFLLWGETPPPVTSGKKRRPPGSTQGAASPPSPFDGGREGLRRSFDKVGLAIPIDKNRSGWVEIWLPTSHEKPLASSGMIAASPSDDAIVVLAPWTVTAFAMNPEETLQLLCRCMNKEMLAPGIVIGDDLMYWVTAFRLANSLVARERFLPGLVREGEESAARWLPCLTEIDAIRLRDLADAMPASARAFTFDSGHQPAVAPIHTLDGFVRWSVDHLLRIATLRESRGVRRKLPQHPTTHDRWLYALRTPNILLKAPKTDLENFAEQVRRWLLPVTITTNAPFRLCFRLDDMGLGKTIQALAL
;
A
#
# COMPACT_ATOMS: atom_id res chain seq x y z
N MET A 1 -2.58 26.69 -0.49
CA MET A 1 -2.23 25.64 -1.46
C MET A 1 -1.48 24.54 -0.72
N ILE A 2 -1.64 23.28 -1.13
CA ILE A 2 -0.98 22.11 -0.55
C ILE A 2 -0.74 21.06 -1.65
N ILE A 3 0.39 20.35 -1.59
CA ILE A 3 0.67 19.16 -2.38
C ILE A 3 0.56 17.95 -1.45
N LEU A 4 -0.25 16.96 -1.81
CA LEU A 4 -0.42 15.74 -1.03
C LEU A 4 0.56 14.69 -1.50
N HIS A 5 1.31 14.15 -0.56
CA HIS A 5 2.32 13.12 -0.80
C HIS A 5 2.02 11.87 0.01
N ALA A 6 2.36 10.70 -0.53
CA ALA A 6 2.13 9.44 0.13
C ALA A 6 3.29 8.44 0.01
N GLY A 7 3.41 7.59 1.02
CA GLY A 7 4.31 6.45 1.02
C GLY A 7 3.71 5.26 1.72
N PHE A 8 4.25 4.08 1.45
CA PHE A 8 3.86 2.85 2.12
C PHE A 8 5.03 2.31 2.95
N LEU A 9 4.81 2.08 4.23
CA LEU A 9 5.83 1.63 5.16
C LEU A 9 5.21 0.66 6.17
N GLU A 10 5.77 -0.56 6.27
CA GLU A 10 5.37 -1.56 7.28
C GLU A 10 3.86 -1.81 7.40
N GLY A 11 3.13 -1.85 6.26
CA GLY A 11 1.68 -2.07 6.27
C GLY A 11 0.83 -0.82 6.49
N HIS A 12 1.46 0.34 6.62
CA HIS A 12 0.80 1.63 6.77
C HIS A 12 0.93 2.48 5.51
N PHE A 13 -0.22 2.98 5.01
CA PHE A 13 -0.25 4.01 3.98
C PHE A 13 -0.19 5.38 4.66
N LEU A 14 0.95 6.05 4.54
CA LEU A 14 1.22 7.33 5.19
C LEU A 14 0.97 8.47 4.22
N LEU A 15 0.16 9.44 4.63
CA LEU A 15 -0.12 10.66 3.87
C LEU A 15 0.44 11.88 4.60
N TRP A 16 1.14 12.76 3.90
CA TRP A 16 1.53 14.07 4.43
C TRP A 16 1.26 15.17 3.41
N GLY A 17 1.30 16.42 3.86
CA GLY A 17 0.99 17.58 3.04
C GLY A 17 2.15 18.56 3.03
N GLU A 18 2.59 18.94 1.83
CA GLU A 18 3.61 19.95 1.62
C GLU A 18 2.95 21.31 1.32
N THR A 19 3.34 22.35 2.07
CA THR A 19 2.78 23.70 1.96
C THR A 19 3.88 24.75 1.93
N PRO A 20 3.65 25.92 1.29
CA PRO A 20 4.61 27.01 1.35
C PRO A 20 4.92 27.41 2.81
N PRO A 21 6.17 27.77 3.12
CA PRO A 21 6.52 28.16 4.48
C PRO A 21 5.71 29.39 4.91
N PRO A 22 5.29 29.48 6.17
CA PRO A 22 4.56 30.64 6.66
C PRO A 22 5.43 31.90 6.58
N VAL A 23 4.82 33.02 6.16
CA VAL A 23 5.49 34.32 5.96
C VAL A 23 6.11 34.85 7.27
N THR A 24 5.56 34.46 8.42
CA THR A 24 6.12 34.74 9.75
C THR A 24 6.88 33.52 10.26
N SER A 25 8.21 33.65 10.38
CA SER A 25 9.13 32.64 10.89
C SER A 25 8.95 32.40 12.40
N GLY A 26 7.84 31.78 12.80
CA GLY A 26 7.72 31.18 14.13
C GLY A 26 8.47 29.85 14.16
N LYS A 27 9.36 29.65 15.14
CA LYS A 27 10.00 28.34 15.36
C LYS A 27 8.91 27.27 15.53
N LYS A 28 8.74 26.36 14.56
CA LYS A 28 7.88 25.17 14.75
C LYS A 28 8.41 24.42 15.98
N ARG A 29 7.53 24.15 16.95
CA ARG A 29 7.89 23.45 18.20
C ARG A 29 8.43 22.07 17.83
N ARG A 30 9.56 21.69 18.42
CA ARG A 30 10.13 20.33 18.35
C ARG A 30 9.06 19.29 18.75
N PRO A 31 9.15 18.06 18.22
CA PRO A 31 8.23 16.98 18.58
C PRO A 31 8.28 16.75 20.10
N PRO A 32 7.13 16.62 20.78
CA PRO A 32 7.12 16.18 22.17
C PRO A 32 7.61 14.72 22.25
N GLY A 33 8.68 14.47 23.01
CA GLY A 33 9.30 13.15 23.17
C GLY A 33 10.76 13.04 22.72
N SER A 34 11.34 14.07 22.09
CA SER A 34 12.77 14.08 21.74
C SER A 34 13.63 14.27 22.99
N THR A 35 14.33 13.24 23.44
CA THR A 35 15.48 13.37 24.34
C THR A 35 16.56 14.22 23.66
N GLN A 36 17.28 15.03 24.46
CA GLN A 36 18.38 15.86 23.97
C GLN A 36 19.45 14.98 23.31
N GLY A 37 19.55 15.00 21.98
CA GLY A 37 20.67 14.38 21.26
C GLY A 37 20.43 13.95 19.82
N ALA A 38 19.22 13.50 19.44
CA ALA A 38 19.05 12.80 18.16
C ALA A 38 17.61 12.84 17.61
N ALA A 39 17.08 14.02 17.28
CA ALA A 39 15.79 14.12 16.59
C ALA A 39 15.91 15.03 15.36
N SER A 40 15.59 14.46 14.20
CA SER A 40 15.63 15.12 12.89
C SER A 40 14.77 16.40 12.89
N PRO A 41 15.25 17.51 12.31
CA PRO A 41 14.53 18.79 12.35
C PRO A 41 13.17 18.71 11.64
N PRO A 42 12.14 19.47 12.09
CA PRO A 42 10.87 19.52 11.39
C PRO A 42 11.02 20.19 10.03
N SER A 43 10.39 19.64 8.98
CA SER A 43 10.38 20.26 7.67
C SER A 43 9.66 21.63 7.70
N PRO A 44 10.25 22.69 7.12
CA PRO A 44 9.59 23.99 7.00
C PRO A 44 8.29 23.89 6.18
N PHE A 45 8.22 22.95 5.24
CA PHE A 45 7.07 22.75 4.35
C PHE A 45 5.98 21.85 4.92
N ASP A 46 6.16 21.28 6.12
CA ASP A 46 5.13 20.45 6.76
C ASP A 46 3.82 21.24 6.94
N GLY A 47 2.78 20.84 6.21
CA GLY A 47 1.43 21.41 6.26
C GLY A 47 0.66 21.04 7.52
N GLY A 48 1.17 20.07 8.29
CA GLY A 48 0.59 19.67 9.57
C GLY A 48 -0.81 19.05 9.45
N ARG A 49 -1.35 18.65 10.61
CA ARG A 49 -2.70 18.03 10.69
C ARG A 49 -3.79 18.92 10.15
N GLU A 50 -3.72 20.22 10.43
CA GLU A 50 -4.74 21.18 10.01
C GLU A 50 -4.71 21.45 8.50
N GLY A 51 -3.54 21.37 7.87
CA GLY A 51 -3.41 21.39 6.40
C GLY A 51 -4.12 20.20 5.77
N LEU A 52 -3.87 18.99 6.27
CA LEU A 52 -4.53 17.77 5.80
C LEU A 52 -6.05 17.82 6.06
N ARG A 53 -6.48 18.26 7.25
CA ARG A 53 -7.90 18.30 7.63
C ARG A 53 -8.71 19.20 6.70
N ARG A 54 -8.22 20.42 6.48
CA ARG A 54 -8.84 21.38 5.53
C ARG A 54 -8.88 20.83 4.11
N SER A 55 -7.89 20.03 3.73
CA SER A 55 -7.84 19.40 2.41
C SER A 55 -8.93 18.34 2.26
N PHE A 56 -9.10 17.46 3.25
CA PHE A 56 -10.15 16.45 3.24
C PHE A 56 -11.55 17.07 3.28
N ASP A 57 -11.77 18.08 4.13
CA ASP A 57 -13.02 18.81 4.21
C ASP A 57 -13.41 19.41 2.84
N LYS A 58 -12.44 20.05 2.15
CA LYS A 58 -12.65 20.65 0.83
C LYS A 58 -12.97 19.64 -0.28
N VAL A 59 -12.43 18.42 -0.19
CA VAL A 59 -12.65 17.34 -1.16
C VAL A 59 -13.92 16.52 -0.82
N GLY A 60 -14.55 16.78 0.33
CA GLY A 60 -15.70 16.02 0.81
C GLY A 60 -15.33 14.59 1.21
N LEU A 61 -14.11 14.39 1.72
CA LEU A 61 -13.66 13.14 2.31
C LEU A 61 -13.93 13.19 3.82
N ALA A 62 -14.90 12.41 4.29
CA ALA A 62 -15.24 12.29 5.71
C ALA A 62 -14.24 11.38 6.45
N ILE A 63 -12.96 11.76 6.42
CA ILE A 63 -11.86 11.01 7.05
C ILE A 63 -11.44 11.75 8.32
N PRO A 64 -11.70 11.19 9.52
CA PRO A 64 -11.34 11.85 10.77
C PRO A 64 -9.82 11.81 10.96
N ILE A 65 -9.18 12.98 10.90
CA ILE A 65 -7.77 13.13 11.25
C ILE A 65 -7.64 13.22 12.77
N ASP A 66 -7.50 12.06 13.41
CA ASP A 66 -7.31 11.97 14.86
C ASP A 66 -5.82 12.03 15.27
N LYS A 67 -5.57 12.24 16.56
CA LYS A 67 -4.21 12.34 17.11
C LYS A 67 -3.49 10.99 17.20
N ASN A 68 -4.21 9.87 17.20
CA ASN A 68 -3.64 8.54 17.39
C ASN A 68 -3.04 8.00 16.08
N ARG A 69 -3.57 8.47 14.95
CA ARG A 69 -3.16 8.08 13.60
C ARG A 69 -2.38 9.18 12.88
N SER A 70 -2.29 10.36 13.49
CA SER A 70 -1.47 11.47 13.01
C SER A 70 -0.26 11.66 13.91
N GLY A 71 0.92 11.32 13.41
CA GLY A 71 2.17 11.34 14.16
C GLY A 71 3.27 12.10 13.42
N TRP A 72 4.35 12.34 14.15
CA TRP A 72 5.59 12.80 13.55
C TRP A 72 6.31 11.57 12.98
N VAL A 73 6.67 11.62 11.70
CA VAL A 73 7.38 10.53 11.02
C VAL A 73 8.59 11.11 10.32
N GLU A 74 9.71 10.40 10.39
CA GLU A 74 10.93 10.77 9.69
C GLU A 74 10.80 10.48 8.20
N ILE A 75 11.21 11.44 7.39
CA ILE A 75 11.24 11.39 5.94
C ILE A 75 12.59 11.91 5.44
N TRP A 76 13.17 11.21 4.48
CA TRP A 76 14.45 11.60 3.88
C TRP A 76 14.20 12.46 2.65
N LEU A 77 14.61 13.73 2.72
CA LEU A 77 14.34 14.71 1.67
C LEU A 77 15.65 15.20 1.03
N PRO A 78 15.64 15.49 -0.28
CA PRO A 78 16.70 16.25 -0.92
C PRO A 78 16.93 17.56 -0.16
N THR A 79 18.18 17.81 0.22
CA THR A 79 18.55 18.90 1.12
C THR A 79 19.76 19.63 0.56
N SER A 80 19.71 20.96 0.54
CA SER A 80 20.81 21.82 0.16
C SER A 80 20.95 22.95 1.19
N HIS A 81 22.18 23.27 1.59
CA HIS A 81 22.47 24.30 2.61
C HIS A 81 21.59 24.17 3.87
N GLU A 82 21.48 22.95 4.42
CA GLU A 82 20.69 22.62 5.63
C GLU A 82 19.19 22.92 5.52
N LYS A 83 18.66 23.09 4.30
CA LYS A 83 17.23 23.27 4.04
C LYS A 83 16.74 22.17 3.11
N PRO A 84 15.58 21.56 3.38
CA PRO A 84 15.02 20.61 2.44
C PRO A 84 14.60 21.39 1.19
N LEU A 85 14.65 20.73 0.05
CA LEU A 85 14.10 21.23 -1.18
C LEU A 85 12.59 20.94 -1.21
N ALA A 86 11.83 21.88 -1.74
CA ALA A 86 10.42 21.65 -2.00
C ALA A 86 10.24 20.72 -3.20
N SER A 87 9.16 19.94 -3.22
CA SER A 87 8.86 19.06 -4.36
C SER A 87 8.49 19.81 -5.64
N SER A 88 8.09 21.09 -5.52
CA SER A 88 7.61 21.90 -6.64
C SER A 88 7.94 23.38 -6.45
N GLY A 89 8.20 24.07 -7.57
CA GLY A 89 8.35 25.53 -7.63
C GLY A 89 7.14 26.31 -7.12
N MET A 90 5.97 25.67 -7.01
CA MET A 90 4.77 26.28 -6.42
C MET A 90 4.83 26.40 -4.89
N ILE A 91 5.70 25.63 -4.23
CA ILE A 91 5.86 25.62 -2.77
C ILE A 91 7.01 26.54 -2.36
N ALA A 92 8.17 26.38 -2.99
CA ALA A 92 9.34 27.22 -2.80
C ALA A 92 10.19 27.25 -4.08
N ALA A 93 11.04 28.26 -4.21
CA ALA A 93 11.94 28.37 -5.35
C ALA A 93 12.85 27.14 -5.45
N SER A 94 13.05 26.65 -6.68
CA SER A 94 14.02 25.60 -6.98
C SER A 94 15.44 26.07 -6.63
N PRO A 95 16.33 25.15 -6.23
CA PRO A 95 17.74 25.49 -6.02
C PRO A 95 18.38 25.93 -7.35
N SER A 96 19.52 26.63 -7.26
CA SER A 96 20.37 26.88 -8.42
C SER A 96 20.92 25.57 -8.98
N ASP A 97 21.18 25.53 -10.29
CA ASP A 97 21.66 24.32 -10.98
C ASP A 97 22.97 23.75 -10.38
N ASP A 98 23.82 24.60 -9.80
CA ASP A 98 25.10 24.21 -9.20
C ASP A 98 25.00 23.79 -7.71
N ALA A 99 23.79 23.72 -7.15
CA ALA A 99 23.61 23.41 -5.74
C ALA A 99 23.95 21.94 -5.43
N ILE A 100 24.79 21.72 -4.41
CA ILE A 100 25.02 20.38 -3.88
C ILE A 100 23.77 19.92 -3.14
N VAL A 101 23.22 18.79 -3.55
CA VAL A 101 22.02 18.17 -2.98
C VAL A 101 22.38 16.81 -2.40
N VAL A 102 22.04 16.61 -1.13
CA VAL A 102 22.20 15.33 -0.42
C VAL A 102 20.87 14.94 0.22
N LEU A 103 20.66 13.66 0.47
CA LEU A 103 19.52 13.22 1.27
C LEU A 103 19.84 13.44 2.75
N ALA A 104 18.91 14.07 3.47
CA ALA A 104 19.02 14.26 4.91
C ALA A 104 17.67 13.96 5.58
N PRO A 105 17.68 13.52 6.86
CA PRO A 105 16.45 13.21 7.57
C PRO A 105 15.75 14.49 8.04
N TRP A 106 14.44 14.53 7.84
CA TRP A 106 13.53 15.58 8.30
C TRP A 106 12.32 14.93 8.97
N THR A 107 11.61 15.66 9.81
CA THR A 107 10.35 15.18 10.39
C THR A 107 9.16 15.91 9.80
N VAL A 108 8.10 15.18 9.47
CA VAL A 108 6.84 15.71 8.96
C VAL A 108 5.65 15.17 9.74
N THR A 109 4.53 15.87 9.69
CA THR A 109 3.27 15.35 10.20
C THR A 109 2.66 14.41 9.17
N ALA A 110 2.66 13.11 9.44
CA ALA A 110 2.04 12.10 8.58
C ALA A 110 0.76 11.54 9.23
N PHE A 111 -0.23 11.23 8.40
CA PHE A 111 -1.47 10.55 8.77
C PHE A 111 -1.46 9.13 8.23
N ALA A 112 -1.53 8.14 9.11
CA ALA A 112 -1.63 6.73 8.77
C ALA A 112 -3.08 6.40 8.38
N MET A 113 -3.31 6.28 7.08
CA MET A 113 -4.60 5.93 6.49
C MET A 113 -4.89 4.44 6.69
N ASN A 114 -6.14 4.14 7.03
CA ASN A 114 -6.61 2.76 7.05
C ASN A 114 -6.95 2.32 5.60
N PRO A 115 -7.10 1.01 5.35
CA PRO A 115 -7.33 0.52 4.00
C PRO A 115 -8.56 1.11 3.29
N GLU A 116 -9.66 1.33 4.02
CA GLU A 116 -10.90 1.85 3.43
C GLU A 116 -10.75 3.32 3.04
N GLU A 117 -10.09 4.11 3.88
CA GLU A 117 -9.80 5.51 3.59
C GLU A 117 -8.81 5.67 2.44
N THR A 118 -7.76 4.84 2.40
CA THR A 118 -6.81 4.82 1.28
C THR A 118 -7.52 4.51 -0.03
N LEU A 119 -8.40 3.51 -0.04
CA LEU A 119 -9.23 3.19 -1.20
C LEU A 119 -10.06 4.41 -1.66
N GLN A 120 -10.73 5.08 -0.73
CA GLN A 120 -11.53 6.27 -1.04
C GLN A 120 -10.67 7.40 -1.63
N LEU A 121 -9.50 7.67 -1.05
CA LEU A 121 -8.58 8.69 -1.54
C LEU A 121 -8.05 8.35 -2.93
N LEU A 122 -7.48 7.15 -3.11
CA LEU A 122 -6.87 6.74 -4.38
C LEU A 122 -7.91 6.76 -5.51
N CYS A 123 -9.14 6.28 -5.26
CA CYS A 123 -10.24 6.39 -6.22
C CYS A 123 -10.55 7.84 -6.61
N ARG A 124 -10.45 8.81 -5.69
CA ARG A 124 -10.67 10.23 -6.00
C ARG A 124 -9.54 10.88 -6.77
N CYS A 125 -8.30 10.40 -6.59
CA CYS A 125 -7.11 10.85 -7.30
C CYS A 125 -7.05 10.36 -8.76
N MET A 126 -7.77 9.27 -9.09
CA MET A 126 -7.76 8.67 -10.43
C MET A 126 -7.97 9.71 -11.54
N ASN A 127 -7.02 9.78 -12.49
CA ASN A 127 -7.07 10.65 -13.66
C ASN A 127 -7.15 12.15 -13.33
N LYS A 128 -6.53 12.58 -12.22
CA LYS A 128 -6.46 13.98 -11.83
C LYS A 128 -5.03 14.35 -11.43
N GLU A 129 -4.69 15.60 -11.66
CA GLU A 129 -3.47 16.24 -11.13
C GLU A 129 -3.77 17.04 -9.85
N MET A 130 -5.04 17.42 -9.65
CA MET A 130 -5.52 18.13 -8.46
C MET A 130 -6.84 17.53 -7.97
N LEU A 131 -6.98 17.36 -6.66
CA LEU A 131 -8.22 16.87 -6.04
C LEU A 131 -9.30 17.95 -5.97
N ALA A 132 -8.87 19.19 -5.72
CA ALA A 132 -9.70 20.40 -5.71
C ALA A 132 -8.78 21.61 -5.92
N PRO A 133 -9.30 22.82 -6.20
CA PRO A 133 -8.48 24.01 -6.38
C PRO A 133 -7.50 24.23 -5.21
N GLY A 134 -6.20 24.24 -5.49
CA GLY A 134 -5.14 24.42 -4.49
C GLY A 134 -4.79 23.17 -3.66
N ILE A 135 -5.27 21.98 -4.05
CA ILE A 135 -4.87 20.67 -3.50
C ILE A 135 -4.32 19.84 -4.66
N VAL A 136 -3.01 19.81 -4.79
CA VAL A 136 -2.28 19.10 -5.85
C VAL A 136 -1.96 17.68 -5.39
N ILE A 137 -1.94 16.74 -6.33
CA ILE A 137 -1.55 15.35 -6.09
C ILE A 137 -0.06 15.24 -6.45
N GLY A 138 0.77 14.86 -5.49
CA GLY A 138 2.20 14.62 -5.74
C GLY A 138 2.45 13.37 -6.58
N ASP A 139 3.61 13.31 -7.23
CA ASP A 139 3.97 12.21 -8.13
C ASP A 139 4.01 10.85 -7.41
N ASP A 140 4.42 10.82 -6.13
CA ASP A 140 4.36 9.61 -5.31
C ASP A 140 2.92 9.15 -5.04
N LEU A 141 1.98 10.05 -4.77
CA LEU A 141 0.58 9.70 -4.60
C LEU A 141 -0.01 9.22 -5.93
N MET A 142 0.34 9.83 -7.07
CA MET A 142 -0.03 9.34 -8.40
C MET A 142 0.56 7.98 -8.72
N TYR A 143 1.78 7.71 -8.27
CA TYR A 143 2.38 6.38 -8.35
C TYR A 143 1.54 5.34 -7.59
N TRP A 144 1.12 5.63 -6.36
CA TRP A 144 0.28 4.73 -5.58
C TRP A 144 -1.12 4.52 -6.20
N VAL A 145 -1.67 5.51 -6.89
CA VAL A 145 -2.88 5.35 -7.71
C VAL A 145 -2.65 4.29 -8.81
N THR A 146 -1.50 4.31 -9.46
CA THR A 146 -1.13 3.34 -10.50
C THR A 146 -0.91 1.94 -9.91
N ALA A 147 -0.21 1.83 -8.78
CA ALA A 147 -0.05 0.58 -8.05
C ALA A 147 -1.40 -0.01 -7.61
N PHE A 148 -2.34 0.84 -7.20
CA PHE A 148 -3.67 0.41 -6.81
C PHE A 148 -4.48 -0.11 -8.00
N ARG A 149 -4.30 0.46 -9.20
CA ARG A 149 -4.89 -0.09 -10.44
C ARG A 149 -4.39 -1.50 -10.74
N LEU A 150 -3.11 -1.78 -10.50
CA LEU A 150 -2.56 -3.13 -10.65
C LEU A 150 -3.23 -4.10 -9.68
N ALA A 151 -3.32 -3.74 -8.39
CA ALA A 151 -4.01 -4.55 -7.39
C ALA A 151 -5.49 -4.81 -7.75
N ASN A 152 -6.21 -3.77 -8.16
CA ASN A 152 -7.61 -3.87 -8.58
C ASN A 152 -7.76 -4.75 -9.83
N SER A 153 -6.83 -4.66 -10.78
CA SER A 153 -6.82 -5.52 -11.97
C SER A 153 -6.63 -7.01 -11.62
N LEU A 154 -5.85 -7.32 -10.59
CA LEU A 154 -5.72 -8.70 -10.10
C LEU A 154 -7.03 -9.20 -9.51
N VAL A 155 -7.68 -8.41 -8.66
CA VAL A 155 -8.98 -8.76 -8.06
C VAL A 155 -10.05 -8.94 -9.12
N ALA A 156 -10.15 -8.02 -10.09
CA ALA A 156 -11.13 -8.07 -11.17
C ALA A 156 -10.96 -9.29 -12.09
N ARG A 157 -9.75 -9.82 -12.21
CA ARG A 157 -9.43 -11.04 -12.98
C ARG A 157 -9.40 -12.31 -12.12
N GLU A 158 -9.86 -12.22 -10.88
CA GLU A 158 -9.88 -13.32 -9.91
C GLU A 158 -8.50 -13.94 -9.66
N ARG A 159 -7.45 -13.11 -9.72
CA ARG A 159 -6.05 -13.49 -9.54
C ARG A 159 -5.61 -13.36 -8.10
N PHE A 160 -6.22 -14.15 -7.23
CA PHE A 160 -5.90 -14.19 -5.82
C PHE A 160 -6.13 -15.58 -5.23
N LEU A 161 -5.44 -15.87 -4.12
CA LEU A 161 -5.54 -17.14 -3.41
C LEU A 161 -5.68 -16.88 -1.92
N PRO A 162 -6.46 -17.71 -1.20
CA PRO A 162 -6.48 -17.64 0.26
C PRO A 162 -5.15 -18.19 0.78
N GLY A 163 -4.47 -17.41 1.59
CA GLY A 163 -3.16 -17.72 2.14
C GLY A 163 -3.16 -17.80 3.66
N LEU A 164 -2.11 -18.45 4.17
CA LEU A 164 -1.72 -18.40 5.57
C LEU A 164 -0.30 -17.83 5.62
N VAL A 165 -0.16 -16.62 6.15
CA VAL A 165 1.11 -15.92 6.25
C VAL A 165 1.53 -15.82 7.71
N ARG A 166 2.84 -15.65 7.92
CA ARG A 166 3.40 -15.39 9.25
C ARG A 166 3.66 -13.91 9.40
N GLU A 167 3.06 -13.28 10.41
CA GLU A 167 3.25 -11.89 10.80
C GLU A 167 3.92 -11.89 12.19
N GLY A 168 5.26 -11.81 12.21
CA GLY A 168 6.04 -12.02 13.44
C GLY A 168 5.94 -13.46 13.96
N GLU A 169 5.43 -13.63 15.19
CA GLU A 169 5.18 -14.94 15.79
C GLU A 169 3.76 -15.45 15.55
N GLU A 170 2.88 -14.64 14.95
CA GLU A 170 1.49 -15.00 14.73
C GLU A 170 1.24 -15.48 13.29
N SER A 171 0.24 -16.35 13.13
CA SER A 171 -0.24 -16.77 11.80
C SER A 171 -1.51 -16.00 11.44
N ALA A 172 -1.53 -15.42 10.25
CA ALA A 172 -2.61 -14.60 9.73
C ALA A 172 -3.19 -15.17 8.44
N ALA A 173 -4.52 -15.16 8.34
CA ALA A 173 -5.22 -15.49 7.10
C ALA A 173 -5.30 -14.25 6.21
N ARG A 174 -4.72 -14.32 5.00
CA ARG A 174 -4.69 -13.21 4.04
C ARG A 174 -5.09 -13.67 2.65
N TRP A 175 -5.79 -12.84 1.90
CA TRP A 175 -5.89 -13.04 0.46
C TRP A 175 -4.61 -12.52 -0.21
N LEU A 176 -3.96 -13.39 -0.97
CA LEU A 176 -2.68 -13.11 -1.60
C LEU A 176 -2.86 -12.96 -3.12
N PRO A 177 -2.17 -12.01 -3.76
CA PRO A 177 -2.17 -11.90 -5.22
C PRO A 177 -1.56 -13.17 -5.84
N CYS A 178 -2.20 -13.67 -6.90
CA CYS A 178 -1.68 -14.76 -7.72
C CYS A 178 -1.16 -14.19 -9.04
N LEU A 179 0.13 -13.85 -9.07
CA LEU A 179 0.76 -13.18 -10.21
C LEU A 179 1.06 -14.20 -11.32
N THR A 180 0.63 -13.90 -12.54
CA THR A 180 1.18 -14.55 -13.75
C THR A 180 2.54 -13.95 -14.09
N GLU A 181 3.26 -14.54 -15.04
CA GLU A 181 4.51 -13.96 -15.56
C GLU A 181 4.32 -12.51 -16.06
N ILE A 182 3.22 -12.25 -16.77
CA ILE A 182 2.89 -10.89 -17.26
C ILE A 182 2.64 -9.94 -16.09
N ASP A 183 1.97 -10.38 -15.03
CA ASP A 183 1.74 -9.57 -13.85
C ASP A 183 3.05 -9.30 -13.09
N ALA A 184 3.97 -10.28 -13.06
CA ALA A 184 5.29 -10.13 -12.46
C ALA A 184 6.19 -9.17 -13.26
N ILE A 185 6.07 -9.12 -14.59
CA ILE A 185 6.73 -8.09 -15.42
C ILE A 185 6.17 -6.71 -15.06
N ARG A 186 4.84 -6.54 -15.07
CA ARG A 186 4.19 -5.26 -14.70
C ARG A 186 4.57 -4.78 -13.30
N LEU A 187 4.70 -5.70 -12.34
CA LEU A 187 5.13 -5.38 -10.99
C LEU A 187 6.59 -4.88 -10.96
N ARG A 188 7.48 -5.49 -11.75
CA ARG A 188 8.88 -5.05 -11.88
C ARG A 188 8.99 -3.70 -12.57
N ASP A 189 8.33 -3.52 -13.71
CA ASP A 189 8.31 -2.24 -14.43
C ASP A 189 7.82 -1.10 -13.52
N LEU A 190 6.80 -1.37 -12.71
CA LEU A 190 6.27 -0.40 -11.76
C LEU A 190 7.21 -0.20 -10.55
N ALA A 191 7.96 -1.21 -10.13
CA ALA A 191 8.98 -1.04 -9.09
C ALA A 191 10.15 -0.18 -9.59
N ASP A 192 10.59 -0.37 -10.83
CA ASP A 192 11.66 0.39 -11.46
C ASP A 192 11.26 1.87 -11.67
N ALA A 193 9.98 2.11 -11.95
CA ALA A 193 9.41 3.45 -12.07
C ALA A 193 9.07 4.13 -10.72
N MET A 194 9.33 3.50 -9.58
CA MET A 194 8.93 4.03 -8.27
C MET A 194 9.68 5.33 -7.94
N PRO A 195 8.99 6.47 -7.74
CA PRO A 195 9.62 7.69 -7.26
C PRO A 195 10.28 7.46 -5.89
N ALA A 196 11.49 7.98 -5.68
CA ALA A 196 12.18 7.85 -4.39
C ALA A 196 11.34 8.44 -3.23
N SER A 197 10.56 9.49 -3.48
CA SER A 197 9.66 10.10 -2.49
C SER A 197 8.57 9.14 -2.00
N ALA A 198 8.14 8.17 -2.81
CA ALA A 198 7.12 7.18 -2.42
C ALA A 198 7.60 6.20 -1.35
N ARG A 199 8.92 6.10 -1.13
CA ARG A 199 9.57 5.23 -0.14
C ARG A 199 10.54 5.98 0.78
N ALA A 200 10.32 7.29 0.96
CA ALA A 200 11.21 8.17 1.71
C ALA A 200 10.98 8.14 3.24
N PHE A 201 9.88 7.56 3.71
CA PHE A 201 9.57 7.44 5.14
C PHE A 201 10.40 6.33 5.82
N THR A 202 10.72 6.54 7.10
CA THR A 202 11.31 5.52 7.97
C THR A 202 10.75 5.62 9.39
N PHE A 203 10.63 4.48 10.07
CA PHE A 203 10.42 4.41 11.52
C PHE A 203 11.73 4.15 12.29
N ASP A 204 12.80 3.79 11.58
CA ASP A 204 14.15 3.68 12.11
C ASP A 204 14.87 5.02 11.98
N SER A 205 14.88 5.78 13.08
CA SER A 205 15.42 7.14 13.10
C SER A 205 16.92 7.19 12.84
N GLY A 206 17.33 8.10 11.95
CA GLY A 206 18.72 8.35 11.59
C GLY A 206 19.27 7.43 10.52
N HIS A 207 18.49 6.46 10.04
CA HIS A 207 18.88 5.56 8.95
C HIS A 207 18.06 5.83 7.69
N GLN A 208 18.75 6.00 6.57
CA GLN A 208 18.09 6.17 5.28
C GLN A 208 17.30 4.90 4.90
N PRO A 209 16.06 5.04 4.37
CA PRO A 209 15.29 3.89 3.90
C PRO A 209 16.08 3.06 2.88
N ALA A 210 16.37 1.81 3.24
CA ALA A 210 17.13 0.86 2.42
C ALA A 210 16.23 -0.18 1.72
N VAL A 211 14.91 -0.15 1.96
CA VAL A 211 13.99 -1.12 1.38
C VAL A 211 13.93 -0.96 -0.14
N ALA A 212 14.11 -2.07 -0.86
CA ALA A 212 14.05 -2.09 -2.32
C ALA A 212 12.61 -1.78 -2.80
N PRO A 213 12.44 -0.99 -3.89
CA PRO A 213 11.12 -0.61 -4.41
C PRO A 213 10.14 -1.78 -4.58
N ILE A 214 10.63 -2.92 -5.08
CA ILE A 214 9.82 -4.10 -5.33
C ILE A 214 9.17 -4.66 -4.06
N HIS A 215 9.84 -4.58 -2.91
CA HIS A 215 9.31 -5.08 -1.64
C HIS A 215 8.22 -4.16 -1.09
N THR A 216 8.42 -2.85 -1.19
CA THR A 216 7.39 -1.86 -0.80
C THR A 216 6.15 -2.00 -1.69
N LEU A 217 6.34 -2.16 -3.00
CA LEU A 217 5.25 -2.34 -3.95
C LEU A 217 4.50 -3.67 -3.72
N ASP A 218 5.21 -4.79 -3.56
CA ASP A 218 4.60 -6.10 -3.25
C ASP A 218 3.77 -6.03 -1.96
N GLY A 219 4.31 -5.40 -0.91
CA GLY A 219 3.59 -5.17 0.34
C GLY A 219 2.29 -4.38 0.13
N PHE A 220 2.34 -3.29 -0.63
CA PHE A 220 1.17 -2.47 -0.94
C PHE A 220 0.13 -3.23 -1.79
N VAL A 221 0.56 -4.00 -2.79
CA VAL A 221 -0.33 -4.80 -3.64
C VAL A 221 -1.02 -5.89 -2.82
N ARG A 222 -0.28 -6.63 -1.99
CA ARG A 222 -0.84 -7.64 -1.08
C ARG A 222 -1.87 -7.03 -0.13
N TRP A 223 -1.52 -5.92 0.49
CA TRP A 223 -2.39 -5.19 1.40
C TRP A 223 -3.69 -4.71 0.71
N SER A 224 -3.57 -4.19 -0.51
CA SER A 224 -4.70 -3.72 -1.31
C SER A 224 -5.62 -4.88 -1.75
N VAL A 225 -5.05 -5.98 -2.25
CA VAL A 225 -5.80 -7.19 -2.66
C VAL A 225 -6.56 -7.79 -1.47
N ASP A 226 -5.90 -7.94 -0.32
CA ASP A 226 -6.53 -8.45 0.90
C ASP A 226 -7.72 -7.59 1.32
N HIS A 227 -7.55 -6.27 1.30
CA HIS A 227 -8.62 -5.37 1.69
C HIS A 227 -9.82 -5.38 0.71
N LEU A 228 -9.56 -5.33 -0.60
CA LEU A 228 -10.61 -5.33 -1.63
C LEU A 228 -11.52 -6.57 -1.51
N LEU A 229 -10.92 -7.75 -1.28
CA LEU A 229 -11.65 -9.00 -1.13
C LEU A 229 -12.42 -9.08 0.20
N ARG A 230 -11.89 -8.51 1.28
CA ARG A 230 -12.62 -8.42 2.54
C ARG A 230 -13.85 -7.52 2.41
N ILE A 231 -13.77 -6.39 1.70
CA ILE A 231 -14.94 -5.56 1.45
C ILE A 231 -15.97 -6.35 0.61
N ALA A 232 -15.54 -7.04 -0.44
CA ALA A 232 -16.42 -7.82 -1.30
C ALA A 232 -17.16 -8.93 -0.51
N THR A 233 -16.42 -9.73 0.26
CA THR A 233 -16.98 -10.82 1.07
C THR A 233 -17.90 -10.34 2.19
N LEU A 234 -17.60 -9.20 2.82
CA LEU A 234 -18.48 -8.59 3.83
C LEU A 234 -19.80 -8.11 3.22
N ARG A 235 -19.78 -7.60 1.98
CA ARG A 235 -21.00 -7.18 1.27
C ARG A 235 -21.90 -8.37 0.93
N GLU A 236 -21.33 -9.47 0.43
CA GLU A 236 -22.06 -10.71 0.16
C GLU A 236 -22.64 -11.34 1.44
N SER A 237 -21.94 -11.19 2.57
CA SER A 237 -22.36 -11.78 3.85
C SER A 237 -23.41 -10.95 4.60
N ARG A 238 -23.90 -9.83 4.04
CA ARG A 238 -24.98 -9.01 4.63
C ARG A 238 -26.28 -9.81 4.70
N GLY A 239 -26.47 -10.53 5.80
CA GLY A 239 -27.67 -11.31 6.09
C GLY A 239 -27.39 -12.63 6.82
N VAL A 240 -26.18 -13.19 6.69
CA VAL A 240 -25.78 -14.45 7.33
C VAL A 240 -24.50 -14.23 8.13
N ARG A 241 -24.63 -13.92 9.42
CA ARG A 241 -23.49 -13.96 10.36
C ARG A 241 -23.02 -15.41 10.50
N ARG A 242 -22.03 -15.82 9.70
CA ARG A 242 -21.37 -17.13 9.87
C ARG A 242 -20.59 -17.12 11.18
N LYS A 243 -21.17 -17.72 12.22
CA LYS A 243 -20.52 -17.92 13.51
C LYS A 243 -19.47 -19.01 13.38
N LEU A 244 -18.38 -18.86 14.14
CA LEU A 244 -17.46 -19.96 14.37
C LEU A 244 -18.20 -21.12 15.04
N PRO A 245 -17.95 -22.39 14.67
CA PRO A 245 -18.44 -23.55 15.41
C PRO A 245 -18.01 -23.52 16.88
N GLN A 246 -18.71 -24.26 17.76
CA GLN A 246 -18.35 -24.36 19.19
C GLN A 246 -16.94 -24.94 19.40
N HIS A 247 -16.54 -25.91 18.56
CA HIS A 247 -15.22 -26.52 18.55
C HIS A 247 -14.59 -26.34 17.16
N PRO A 248 -14.05 -25.15 16.87
CA PRO A 248 -13.56 -24.83 15.53
C PRO A 248 -12.24 -25.56 15.27
N THR A 249 -12.14 -26.20 14.11
CA THR A 249 -10.87 -26.71 13.57
C THR A 249 -9.97 -25.55 13.12
N THR A 250 -8.69 -25.83 12.84
CA THR A 250 -7.79 -24.82 12.24
C THR A 250 -8.30 -24.34 10.88
N HIS A 251 -8.93 -25.23 10.09
CA HIS A 251 -9.60 -24.90 8.83
C HIS A 251 -10.76 -23.91 9.04
N ASP A 252 -11.61 -24.15 10.05
CA ASP A 252 -12.73 -23.24 10.38
C ASP A 252 -12.23 -21.86 10.78
N ARG A 253 -11.18 -21.81 11.61
CA ARG A 253 -10.54 -20.55 12.03
C ARG A 253 -9.99 -19.78 10.84
N TRP A 254 -9.30 -20.46 9.92
CA TRP A 254 -8.74 -19.85 8.72
C TRP A 254 -9.83 -19.28 7.79
N LEU A 255 -10.86 -20.08 7.47
CA LEU A 255 -11.98 -19.62 6.63
C LEU A 255 -12.76 -18.47 7.26
N TYR A 256 -12.90 -18.47 8.59
CA TYR A 256 -13.49 -17.35 9.30
C TYR A 256 -12.61 -16.10 9.26
N ALA A 257 -11.30 -16.25 9.51
CA ALA A 257 -10.35 -15.15 9.50
C ALA A 257 -10.23 -14.49 8.11
N LEU A 258 -10.31 -15.25 7.01
CA LEU A 258 -10.32 -14.70 5.64
C LEU A 258 -11.51 -13.80 5.31
N ARG A 259 -12.62 -13.94 6.04
CA ARG A 259 -13.89 -13.25 5.77
C ARG A 259 -14.25 -12.21 6.84
N THR A 260 -13.39 -12.02 7.83
CA THR A 260 -13.62 -11.08 8.94
C THR A 260 -12.45 -10.12 9.08
N PRO A 261 -12.62 -9.00 9.82
CA PRO A 261 -11.50 -8.10 10.09
C PRO A 261 -10.39 -8.73 10.97
N ASN A 262 -10.71 -9.78 11.75
CA ASN A 262 -9.73 -10.48 12.56
C ASN A 262 -8.97 -11.52 11.71
N ILE A 263 -7.74 -11.18 11.35
CA ILE A 263 -6.87 -12.02 10.52
C ILE A 263 -6.18 -13.14 11.28
N LEU A 264 -6.05 -13.02 12.61
CA LEU A 264 -5.15 -13.85 13.40
C LEU A 264 -5.78 -15.21 13.72
N LEU A 265 -5.02 -16.28 13.50
CA LEU A 265 -5.40 -17.64 13.89
C LEU A 265 -4.87 -17.94 15.29
N LYS A 266 -5.78 -18.25 16.21
CA LYS A 266 -5.43 -18.75 17.54
C LYS A 266 -5.54 -20.27 17.57
N ALA A 267 -4.40 -20.95 17.45
CA ALA A 267 -4.27 -22.41 17.54
C ALA A 267 -2.85 -22.78 18.02
N PRO A 268 -2.61 -24.01 18.50
CA PRO A 268 -1.28 -24.50 18.82
C PRO A 268 -0.32 -24.35 17.63
N LYS A 269 0.94 -23.98 17.90
CA LYS A 269 1.96 -23.73 16.87
C LYS A 269 2.16 -24.91 15.92
N THR A 270 2.20 -26.13 16.46
CA THR A 270 2.31 -27.36 15.66
C THR A 270 1.14 -27.54 14.70
N ASP A 271 -0.08 -27.18 15.12
CA ASP A 271 -1.28 -27.28 14.28
C ASP A 271 -1.22 -26.25 13.15
N LEU A 272 -0.72 -25.05 13.44
CA LEU A 272 -0.54 -23.98 12.45
C LEU A 272 0.55 -24.33 11.43
N GLU A 273 1.67 -24.91 11.85
CA GLU A 273 2.75 -25.35 10.97
C GLU A 273 2.29 -26.49 10.05
N ASN A 274 1.61 -27.50 10.60
CA ASN A 274 1.03 -28.57 9.81
C ASN A 274 -0.02 -28.05 8.82
N PHE A 275 -0.87 -27.12 9.25
CA PHE A 275 -1.88 -26.53 8.39
C PHE A 275 -1.26 -25.62 7.30
N ALA A 276 -0.20 -24.88 7.61
CA ALA A 276 0.55 -24.09 6.63
C ALA A 276 1.06 -24.97 5.48
N GLU A 277 1.60 -26.15 5.81
CA GLU A 277 2.06 -27.11 4.81
C GLU A 277 0.90 -27.69 3.99
N GLN A 278 -0.26 -27.95 4.60
CA GLN A 278 -1.47 -28.37 3.88
C GLN A 278 -1.93 -27.30 2.88
N VAL A 279 -2.01 -26.03 3.31
CA VAL A 279 -2.37 -24.90 2.45
C VAL A 279 -1.36 -24.77 1.31
N ARG A 280 -0.06 -24.82 1.60
CA ARG A 280 0.99 -24.74 0.58
C ARG A 280 0.87 -25.84 -0.47
N ARG A 281 0.64 -27.10 -0.04
CA ARG A 281 0.44 -28.24 -0.96
C ARG A 281 -0.82 -28.08 -1.81
N TRP A 282 -1.91 -27.61 -1.22
CA TRP A 282 -3.17 -27.38 -1.93
C TRP A 282 -3.04 -26.27 -2.99
N LEU A 283 -2.27 -25.22 -2.72
CA LEU A 283 -2.02 -24.11 -3.66
C LEU A 283 -0.95 -24.43 -4.72
N LEU A 284 -0.09 -25.43 -4.47
CA LEU A 284 1.06 -25.74 -5.32
C LEU A 284 0.70 -25.96 -6.82
N PRO A 285 -0.37 -26.70 -7.19
CA PRO A 285 -0.73 -26.88 -8.59
C PRO A 285 -1.06 -25.56 -9.29
N VAL A 286 -1.68 -24.62 -8.58
CA VAL A 286 -2.01 -23.30 -9.13
C VAL A 286 -0.73 -22.50 -9.37
N THR A 287 0.19 -22.49 -8.42
CA THR A 287 1.49 -21.81 -8.54
C THR A 287 2.30 -22.35 -9.72
N ILE A 288 2.37 -23.68 -9.86
CA ILE A 288 3.10 -24.33 -10.96
C ILE A 288 2.45 -23.97 -12.30
N THR A 289 1.12 -24.11 -12.42
CA THR A 289 0.41 -23.86 -13.68
C THR A 289 0.43 -22.38 -14.08
N THR A 290 0.40 -21.48 -13.10
CA THR A 290 0.42 -20.02 -13.35
C THR A 290 1.79 -19.54 -13.85
N ASN A 291 2.86 -20.23 -13.43
CA ASN A 291 4.24 -19.98 -13.84
C ASN A 291 4.73 -20.90 -14.96
N ALA A 292 3.86 -21.76 -15.51
CA ALA A 292 4.23 -22.62 -16.62
C ALA A 292 4.44 -21.78 -17.89
N PRO A 293 5.49 -22.05 -18.70
CA PRO A 293 5.75 -21.30 -19.94
C PRO A 293 4.75 -21.64 -21.07
N PHE A 294 3.75 -22.46 -20.80
CA PHE A 294 2.72 -22.90 -21.75
C PHE A 294 1.35 -22.94 -21.07
N ARG A 295 0.26 -22.82 -21.85
CA ARG A 295 -1.12 -22.96 -21.37
C ARG A 295 -1.84 -24.05 -22.14
N LEU A 296 -2.51 -24.94 -21.42
CA LEU A 296 -3.39 -25.93 -22.03
C LEU A 296 -4.68 -25.24 -22.48
N CYS A 297 -4.87 -25.13 -23.79
CA CYS A 297 -6.07 -24.56 -24.39
C CYS A 297 -6.95 -25.69 -24.92
N PHE A 298 -8.18 -25.78 -24.42
CA PHE A 298 -9.18 -26.68 -24.99
C PHE A 298 -9.99 -25.91 -26.02
N ARG A 299 -9.98 -26.38 -27.26
CA ARG A 299 -10.91 -25.94 -28.29
C ARG A 299 -12.09 -26.91 -28.28
N LEU A 300 -13.25 -26.42 -27.89
CA LEU A 300 -14.51 -27.14 -28.08
C LEU A 300 -14.87 -27.02 -29.55
N ASP A 301 -14.65 -28.10 -30.30
CA ASP A 301 -15.26 -28.26 -31.61
C ASP A 301 -16.70 -28.71 -31.40
N ASP A 302 -17.65 -27.98 -31.99
CA ASP A 302 -18.99 -28.51 -32.18
C ASP A 302 -18.85 -29.78 -33.04
N MET A 303 -19.35 -30.90 -32.54
CA MET A 303 -19.40 -32.15 -33.29
C MET A 303 -20.50 -32.03 -34.34
N GLY A 304 -20.27 -31.18 -35.34
CA GLY A 304 -20.91 -31.32 -36.64
C GLY A 304 -20.62 -32.75 -37.11
N LEU A 305 -21.66 -33.56 -37.22
CA LEU A 305 -21.65 -34.95 -37.69
C LEU A 305 -20.48 -35.23 -38.66
N GLY A 306 -19.42 -35.85 -38.13
CA GLY A 306 -18.32 -36.45 -38.88
C GLY A 306 -17.25 -35.50 -39.41
N LYS A 307 -16.12 -35.41 -38.68
CA LYS A 307 -14.79 -35.87 -39.16
C LYS A 307 -13.69 -35.60 -38.13
N THR A 308 -12.83 -36.60 -38.01
CA THR A 308 -11.54 -36.78 -37.30
C THR A 308 -10.85 -35.54 -36.71
N ILE A 309 -10.59 -35.59 -35.39
CA ILE A 309 -9.75 -34.64 -34.65
C ILE A 309 -8.27 -34.94 -34.98
N GLN A 310 -7.57 -33.99 -35.61
CA GLN A 310 -6.10 -33.92 -35.57
C GLN A 310 -5.70 -32.91 -34.49
N ALA A 311 -4.93 -33.37 -33.50
CA ALA A 311 -4.36 -32.51 -32.48
C ALA A 311 -3.27 -31.62 -33.11
N LEU A 312 -3.47 -30.30 -33.07
CA LEU A 312 -2.42 -29.32 -33.32
C LEU A 312 -1.83 -28.91 -31.97
N ALA A 313 -0.54 -29.21 -31.78
CA ALA A 313 0.26 -28.65 -30.70
C ALA A 313 0.77 -27.27 -31.14
N LEU A 314 0.46 -26.25 -30.34
CA LEU A 314 1.12 -24.94 -30.32
C LEU A 314 1.45 -24.60 -28.86
#